data_AF-A0A6I9UH02-F1
#
_entry.id   AF-A0A6I9UH02-F1
#
_cell.length_a   1.000
_cell.length_b   1.000
_cell.length_c   1.000
_cell.angle_alpha   90.00
_cell.angle_beta   90.00
_cell.angle_gamma   90.00
#
_symmetry.space_group_name_H-M   'P 1'
#
loop_
_entity.id
_entity.type
_entity.pdbx_description
1 polymer ?
#
loop_
_entity_poly.entity_id
_entity_poly.type
_entity_poly.pdbx_seq_one_letter_code
_entity_poly.pdbx_strand_id
1 'polypeptide(L)'
;MVIYGDRQQQYGGMFRFDNYLARSPEFIPSVRNIWQHNIVGTPMYAVARKLKALKPIFREQRRNKGDLSHNVQMAKGFLEAAQVLVSLRRRDELFIQLEHCCRLVLAKATKLEQIMLQQRAKMQWMKGGDQCSRVFFQKITQRRSSRRIFQINDDQGSTHTGPEEVINQFVTYSQNLLGGDRRRSIIDIRFFRPWARHILSNEESTALLLPFTPADVKQAVFDIAEDKAPGPDGYSSGFFKAAWPIVGQEVT
;
A
#
# COMPACT_ATOMS: atom_id res chain seq x y z
N MET A 1 8.06 -0.34 26.57
CA MET A 1 8.93 -0.97 25.55
C MET A 1 8.90 -0.09 24.32
N VAL A 2 9.86 0.82 24.21
CA VAL A 2 9.95 1.84 23.14
C VAL A 2 10.28 1.11 21.84
N ILE A 3 9.28 0.96 20.98
CA ILE A 3 9.53 0.56 19.59
C ILE A 3 10.18 1.78 18.98
N TYR A 4 11.48 1.71 18.71
CA TYR A 4 12.17 2.69 17.88
C TYR A 4 11.32 2.93 16.63
N GLY A 5 10.66 4.09 16.57
CA GLY A 5 10.08 4.62 15.35
C GLY A 5 11.15 4.55 14.28
N ASP A 6 10.78 4.03 13.10
CA ASP A 6 11.64 3.74 11.94
C ASP A 6 12.99 4.47 12.05
N ARG A 7 14.05 3.76 12.50
CA ARG A 7 15.41 4.29 12.38
C ARG A 7 15.53 4.82 10.97
N GLN A 8 15.87 6.10 10.85
CA GLN A 8 16.11 6.73 9.55
C GLN A 8 17.00 5.79 8.74
N GLN A 9 16.43 5.15 7.73
CA GLN A 9 17.21 4.40 6.76
C GLN A 9 18.05 5.44 6.02
N GLN A 10 19.26 5.66 6.51
CA GLN A 10 20.29 6.47 5.86
C GLN A 10 20.73 5.89 4.50
N TYR A 11 20.22 4.71 4.12
CA TYR A 11 20.37 4.12 2.80
C TYR A 11 19.02 3.71 2.19
N GLY A 12 18.61 4.42 1.13
CA GLY A 12 18.01 3.83 -0.08
C GLY A 12 16.79 2.91 0.01
N GLY A 13 15.92 3.01 1.01
CA GLY A 13 14.70 2.20 1.05
C GLY A 13 13.78 2.42 -0.17
N MET A 14 13.29 1.33 -0.77
CA MET A 14 12.29 1.39 -1.85
C MET A 14 11.07 2.19 -1.40
N PHE A 15 10.68 3.19 -2.19
CA PHE A 15 9.53 4.04 -1.90
C PHE A 15 8.25 3.19 -1.76
N ARG A 16 7.45 3.49 -0.75
CA ARG A 16 6.12 2.92 -0.54
C ARG A 16 5.19 4.02 -0.07
N PHE A 17 4.09 4.21 -0.79
CA PHE A 17 3.07 5.18 -0.42
C PHE A 17 2.32 4.71 0.82
N ASP A 18 2.29 5.55 1.84
CA ASP A 18 1.51 5.30 3.05
C ASP A 18 0.09 5.88 2.88
N ASN A 19 -0.95 5.04 2.97
CA ASN A 19 -2.32 5.43 2.64
C ASN A 19 -2.87 6.58 3.51
N TYR A 20 -2.31 6.79 4.71
CA TYR A 20 -2.72 7.89 5.58
C TYR A 20 -2.35 9.27 4.99
N LEU A 21 -1.38 9.34 4.06
CA LEU A 21 -1.02 10.60 3.39
C LEU A 21 -2.16 11.11 2.51
N ALA A 22 -3.00 10.23 1.97
CA ALA A 22 -4.18 10.61 1.20
C ALA A 22 -5.24 11.39 2.02
N ARG A 23 -5.15 11.35 3.37
CA ARG A 23 -6.03 12.12 4.27
C ARG A 23 -5.54 13.55 4.50
N SER A 24 -4.33 13.89 4.03
CA SER A 24 -3.78 15.22 4.21
C SER A 24 -4.42 16.19 3.22
N PRO A 25 -4.77 17.42 3.62
CA PRO A 25 -5.36 18.40 2.71
C PRO A 25 -4.42 18.76 1.55
N GLU A 26 -3.10 18.59 1.71
CA GLU A 26 -2.10 18.85 0.69
C GLU A 26 -2.00 17.73 -0.37
N PHE A 27 -2.65 16.58 -0.17
CA PHE A 27 -2.51 15.40 -1.05
C PHE A 27 -2.96 15.69 -2.49
N ILE A 28 -4.23 16.05 -2.68
CA ILE A 28 -4.80 16.34 -4.00
C ILE A 28 -4.08 17.52 -4.68
N PRO A 29 -3.81 18.65 -4.01
CA PRO A 29 -2.99 19.73 -4.57
C PRO A 29 -1.60 19.26 -5.03
N SER A 30 -0.92 18.42 -4.25
CA SER A 30 0.42 17.90 -4.59
C SER A 30 0.37 17.01 -5.84
N VAL A 31 -0.63 16.13 -5.93
CA VAL A 31 -0.84 15.28 -7.12
C VAL A 31 -1.11 16.16 -8.33
N ARG A 32 -2.05 17.11 -8.23
CA ARG A 32 -2.43 18.01 -9.33
C ARG A 32 -1.24 18.83 -9.84
N ASN A 33 -0.44 19.35 -8.93
CA ASN A 33 0.73 20.16 -9.28
C ASN A 33 1.73 19.39 -10.15
N ILE A 34 1.89 18.09 -9.91
CA ILE A 34 2.72 17.24 -10.77
C ILE A 34 1.98 16.84 -12.05
N TRP A 35 0.69 16.53 -11.94
CA TRP A 35 -0.09 15.96 -13.04
C TRP A 35 -0.37 16.95 -14.18
N GLN A 36 -0.36 18.26 -13.91
CA GLN A 36 -0.51 19.30 -14.93
C GLN A 36 0.70 19.46 -15.86
N HIS A 37 1.87 18.90 -15.51
CA HIS A 37 3.05 18.99 -16.37
C HIS A 37 2.93 18.05 -17.58
N ASN A 38 3.20 18.59 -18.77
CA ASN A 38 3.28 17.79 -19.98
C ASN A 38 4.63 17.05 -20.05
N ILE A 39 4.59 15.74 -20.32
CA ILE A 39 5.79 14.90 -20.44
C ILE A 39 5.78 14.28 -21.83
N VAL A 40 6.84 14.54 -22.60
CA VAL A 40 7.02 13.99 -23.94
C VAL A 40 7.34 12.50 -23.85
N GLY A 41 6.58 11.67 -24.56
CA GLY A 41 6.76 10.22 -24.63
C GLY A 41 5.42 9.49 -24.80
N THR A 42 5.44 8.18 -24.61
CA THR A 42 4.20 7.39 -24.59
C THR A 42 3.37 7.70 -23.32
N PRO A 43 2.04 7.51 -23.35
CA PRO A 43 1.18 7.79 -22.19
C PRO A 43 1.66 7.08 -20.91
N MET A 44 2.02 5.81 -21.02
CA MET A 44 2.55 5.03 -19.88
C MET A 44 3.88 5.59 -19.35
N TYR A 45 4.76 6.10 -20.22
CA TYR A 45 5.99 6.76 -19.81
C TYR A 45 5.71 8.07 -19.05
N ALA A 46 4.76 8.88 -19.54
CA ALA A 46 4.35 10.11 -18.88
C ALA A 46 3.82 9.83 -17.46
N VAL A 47 2.90 8.87 -17.30
CA VAL A 47 2.39 8.44 -15.99
C VAL A 47 3.53 7.99 -15.08
N ALA A 48 4.42 7.11 -15.55
CA ALA A 48 5.54 6.61 -14.75
C ALA A 48 6.48 7.73 -14.27
N ARG A 49 6.74 8.74 -15.12
CA ARG A 49 7.56 9.91 -14.77
C ARG A 49 6.87 10.81 -13.75
N LYS A 50 5.56 11.06 -13.90
CA LYS A 50 4.76 11.81 -12.92
C LYS A 50 4.74 11.12 -11.56
N LEU A 51 4.51 9.80 -11.54
CA LEU A 51 4.62 8.99 -10.32
C LEU A 51 6.02 9.08 -9.69
N LYS A 52 7.08 9.03 -10.49
CA LYS A 52 8.46 9.20 -9.99
C LYS A 52 8.68 10.59 -9.35
N ALA A 53 8.12 11.65 -9.93
CA ALA A 53 8.22 13.02 -9.42
C ALA A 53 7.46 13.23 -8.10
N LEU A 54 6.40 12.46 -7.84
CA LEU A 54 5.65 12.51 -6.58
C LEU A 54 6.39 11.87 -5.39
N LYS A 55 7.34 10.97 -5.64
CA LYS A 55 8.10 10.26 -4.58
C LYS A 55 8.79 11.20 -3.57
N PRO A 56 9.58 12.22 -3.98
CA PRO A 56 10.21 13.13 -3.03
C PRO A 56 9.18 13.90 -2.20
N ILE A 57 8.08 14.36 -2.80
CA ILE A 57 7.01 15.10 -2.11
C ILE A 57 6.39 14.25 -1.02
N PHE A 58 6.01 13.00 -1.32
CA PHE A 58 5.42 12.12 -0.30
C PHE A 58 6.41 11.64 0.75
N ARG A 59 7.71 11.55 0.42
CA ARG A 59 8.77 11.32 1.41
C ARG A 59 8.88 12.48 2.39
N GLU A 60 8.81 13.71 1.91
CA GLU A 60 8.82 14.91 2.74
C GLU A 60 7.57 15.02 3.60
N GLN A 61 6.38 14.83 3.01
CA GLN A 61 5.13 14.82 3.78
C GLN A 61 5.13 13.77 4.89
N ARG A 62 5.65 12.56 4.61
CA ARG A 62 5.85 11.53 5.64
C ARG A 62 6.78 12.01 6.75
N ARG A 63 7.92 12.63 6.41
CA ARG A 63 8.86 13.17 7.41
C ARG A 63 8.19 14.23 8.28
N ASN A 64 7.38 15.11 7.70
CA ASN A 64 6.67 16.18 8.42
C ASN A 64 5.60 15.65 9.38
N LYS A 65 5.04 14.44 9.14
CA LYS A 65 4.10 13.81 10.08
C LYS A 65 4.80 13.16 11.28
N GLY A 66 6.10 12.89 11.18
CA GLY A 66 6.88 12.29 12.27
C GLY A 66 6.40 10.88 12.66
N ASP A 67 6.61 10.53 13.93
CA ASP A 67 6.18 9.25 14.49
C ASP A 67 4.70 9.31 14.91
N LEU A 68 3.84 8.61 14.17
CA LEU A 68 2.40 8.58 14.43
C LEU A 68 2.05 7.97 15.79
N SER A 69 2.82 6.99 16.27
CA SER A 69 2.58 6.35 17.57
C SER A 69 2.93 7.31 18.70
N HIS A 70 4.03 8.05 18.56
CA HIS A 70 4.38 9.12 19.49
C HIS A 70 3.33 10.25 19.48
N ASN A 71 2.83 10.65 18.31
CA ASN A 71 1.79 11.67 18.18
C ASN A 71 0.49 11.25 18.92
N VAL A 72 0.10 9.98 18.84
CA VAL A 72 -1.05 9.45 19.59
C VAL A 72 -0.80 9.51 21.10
N GLN A 73 0.40 9.13 21.55
CA GLN A 73 0.76 9.21 22.96
C GLN A 73 0.71 10.66 23.48
N MET A 74 1.27 11.61 22.73
CA MET A 74 1.22 13.03 23.06
C MET A 74 -0.21 13.56 23.11
N ALA A 75 -1.05 13.22 22.12
CA ALA A 75 -2.45 13.63 22.09
C ALA A 75 -3.26 13.08 23.27
N LYS A 76 -2.98 11.86 23.73
CA LYS A 76 -3.58 11.29 24.96
C LYS A 76 -3.18 12.10 26.18
N GLY A 77 -1.89 12.41 26.35
CA GLY A 77 -1.41 13.24 27.47
C GLY A 77 -2.04 14.63 27.51
N PHE A 78 -2.21 15.29 26.35
CA PHE A 78 -2.90 16.57 26.28
C PHE A 78 -4.39 16.47 26.66
N LEU A 79 -5.07 15.40 26.23
CA LEU A 79 -6.46 15.18 26.61
C LEU A 79 -6.60 14.92 28.11
N GLU A 80 -5.72 14.12 28.71
CA GLU A 80 -5.69 13.86 30.16
C GLU A 80 -5.50 15.17 30.94
N ALA A 81 -4.56 16.03 30.52
CA ALA A 81 -4.37 17.35 31.12
C ALA A 81 -5.61 18.25 31.00
N ALA A 82 -6.25 18.29 29.83
CA ALA A 82 -7.49 19.05 29.63
C ALA A 82 -8.64 18.53 30.51
N GLN A 83 -8.76 17.21 30.67
CA GLN A 83 -9.74 16.57 31.55
C GLN A 83 -9.53 16.92 33.01
N VAL A 84 -8.28 17.01 33.46
CA VAL A 84 -7.96 17.49 34.82
C VAL A 84 -8.44 18.94 35.00
N LEU A 85 -8.20 19.83 34.03
CA LEU A 85 -8.66 21.23 34.11
C LEU A 85 -10.19 21.33 34.17
N VAL A 86 -10.90 20.57 33.33
CA VAL A 86 -12.37 20.49 33.36
C VAL A 86 -12.87 19.95 34.71
N SER A 87 -12.17 18.97 35.29
CA SER A 87 -12.55 18.41 36.59
C SER A 87 -12.47 19.43 37.74
N LEU A 88 -11.48 20.35 37.67
CA LEU A 88 -11.27 21.44 38.63
C LEU A 88 -12.28 22.58 38.45
N ARG A 89 -12.68 22.89 37.21
CA ARG A 89 -13.67 23.96 36.91
C ARG A 89 -14.67 23.51 35.85
N ARG A 90 -15.69 22.77 36.27
CA ARG A 90 -16.66 22.09 35.39
C ARG A 90 -17.57 23.00 34.55
N ARG A 91 -17.67 24.30 34.88
CA ARG A 91 -18.51 25.27 34.17
C ARG A 91 -17.70 26.27 33.34
N ASP A 92 -16.38 26.08 33.28
CA ASP A 92 -15.52 26.95 32.49
C ASP A 92 -15.60 26.53 31.01
N GLU A 93 -16.22 27.38 30.19
CA GLU A 93 -16.41 27.11 28.76
C GLU A 93 -15.09 26.94 28.02
N LEU A 94 -14.02 27.65 28.42
CA LEU A 94 -12.72 27.55 27.77
C LEU A 94 -12.10 26.17 27.98
N PHE A 95 -12.23 25.59 29.18
CA PHE A 95 -11.73 24.25 29.46
C PHE A 95 -12.54 23.17 28.73
N ILE A 96 -13.86 23.34 28.63
CA ILE A 96 -14.72 22.43 27.86
C ILE A 96 -14.33 22.47 26.36
N GLN A 97 -14.12 23.65 25.80
CA GLN A 97 -13.68 23.81 24.41
C GLN A 97 -12.28 23.22 24.18
N LEU A 98 -11.34 23.44 25.10
CA LEU A 98 -10.00 22.84 25.05
C LEU A 98 -10.08 21.31 25.05
N GLU A 99 -10.86 20.72 25.96
CA GLU A 99 -11.05 19.27 26.02
C GLU A 99 -11.64 18.74 24.70
N HIS A 100 -12.65 19.42 24.15
CA HIS A 100 -13.23 19.07 22.86
C HIS A 100 -12.19 19.07 21.73
N CYS A 101 -11.37 20.12 21.64
CA CYS A 101 -10.27 20.21 20.68
C CYS A 101 -9.26 19.07 20.87
N CYS A 102 -8.87 18.75 22.10
CA CYS A 102 -7.98 17.63 22.40
C CYS A 102 -8.57 16.28 21.96
N ARG A 103 -9.88 16.05 22.17
CA ARG A 103 -10.57 14.84 21.67
C ARG A 103 -10.52 14.74 20.15
N LEU A 104 -10.74 15.84 19.44
CA LEU A 104 -10.64 15.88 17.97
C LEU A 104 -9.22 15.57 17.49
N VAL A 105 -8.20 16.16 18.13
CA VAL A 105 -6.79 15.90 17.81
C VAL A 105 -6.44 14.43 18.05
N LEU A 106 -6.86 13.85 19.19
CA LEU A 106 -6.63 12.44 19.49
C LEU A 106 -7.34 11.52 18.48
N ALA A 107 -8.59 11.82 18.13
CA ALA A 107 -9.34 11.06 17.13
C ALA A 107 -8.64 11.09 15.76
N LYS A 108 -8.10 12.24 15.36
CA LYS A 108 -7.32 12.39 14.12
C LYS A 108 -6.00 11.60 14.19
N ALA A 109 -5.25 11.71 15.27
CA ALA A 109 -3.97 11.02 15.44
C ALA A 109 -4.15 9.49 15.44
N THR A 110 -5.11 8.98 16.22
CA THR A 110 -5.42 7.54 16.28
C THR A 110 -5.89 7.01 14.94
N LYS A 111 -6.65 7.80 14.17
CA LYS A 111 -7.08 7.40 12.83
C LYS A 111 -5.91 7.22 11.86
N LEU A 112 -4.93 8.12 11.88
CA LEU A 112 -3.73 8.02 11.03
C LEU A 112 -2.87 6.82 11.42
N GLU A 113 -2.65 6.61 12.72
CA GLU A 113 -1.93 5.43 13.22
C GLU A 113 -2.64 4.12 12.82
N GLN A 114 -3.96 4.06 12.97
CA GLN A 114 -4.76 2.91 12.58
C GLN A 114 -4.58 2.56 11.10
N ILE A 115 -4.65 3.56 10.20
CA ILE A 115 -4.46 3.35 8.75
C ILE A 115 -3.05 2.82 8.47
N MET A 116 -2.02 3.40 9.10
CA MET A 116 -0.63 2.93 8.97
C MET A 116 -0.49 1.48 9.42
N LEU A 117 -1.03 1.13 10.59
CA LEU A 117 -0.93 -0.21 11.16
C LEU A 117 -1.70 -1.24 10.33
N GLN A 118 -2.90 -0.91 9.85
CA GLN A 118 -3.69 -1.76 8.95
C GLN A 118 -2.94 -2.05 7.64
N GLN A 119 -2.38 -1.02 7.01
CA GLN A 119 -1.62 -1.17 5.77
C GLN A 119 -0.36 -2.03 5.95
N ARG A 120 0.36 -1.86 7.07
CA ARG A 120 1.54 -2.67 7.43
C ARG A 120 1.16 -4.11 7.75
N ALA A 121 0.02 -4.32 8.41
CA ALA A 121 -0.48 -5.63 8.80
C ALA A 121 -1.26 -6.36 7.70
N LYS A 122 -1.56 -5.77 6.52
CA LYS A 122 -2.50 -6.26 5.47
C LYS A 122 -3.68 -7.05 6.05
N MET A 123 -4.40 -6.44 7.00
CA MET A 123 -5.54 -7.03 7.68
C MET A 123 -6.79 -6.24 7.32
N GLN A 124 -7.70 -6.87 6.55
CA GLN A 124 -8.95 -6.26 6.12
C GLN A 124 -10.06 -6.29 7.20
N TRP A 125 -9.96 -7.21 8.16
CA TRP A 125 -11.10 -7.66 8.96
C TRP A 125 -11.43 -6.87 10.23
N MET A 126 -10.71 -5.80 10.56
CA MET A 126 -10.99 -5.03 11.78
C MET A 126 -11.82 -3.78 11.51
N LYS A 127 -13.07 -4.02 11.09
CA LYS A 127 -14.16 -3.05 11.25
C LYS A 127 -14.68 -3.16 12.70
N GLY A 128 -14.23 -2.27 13.59
CA GLY A 128 -14.97 -1.93 14.81
C GLY A 128 -14.57 -2.57 16.16
N GLY A 129 -13.43 -3.25 16.28
CA GLY A 129 -12.94 -3.80 17.56
C GLY A 129 -11.86 -2.96 18.25
N ASP A 130 -11.67 -3.19 19.56
CA ASP A 130 -10.78 -2.45 20.47
C ASP A 130 -9.39 -2.15 19.87
N GLN A 131 -8.97 -0.91 20.08
CA GLN A 131 -7.94 -0.26 19.30
C GLN A 131 -6.56 -0.88 19.55
N CYS A 132 -5.90 -1.24 18.46
CA CYS A 132 -4.46 -1.40 18.28
C CYS A 132 -3.60 -1.60 19.54
N SER A 133 -3.06 -2.82 19.72
CA SER A 133 -1.68 -2.95 20.19
C SER A 133 -1.11 -4.33 19.85
N ARG A 134 -1.34 -5.35 20.68
CA ARG A 134 -0.55 -6.59 20.62
C ARG A 134 -0.76 -7.42 19.35
N VAL A 135 -2.00 -7.59 18.90
CA VAL A 135 -2.30 -8.47 17.75
C VAL A 135 -1.72 -7.90 16.46
N PHE A 136 -1.78 -6.58 16.25
CA PHE A 136 -1.15 -5.93 15.09
C PHE A 136 0.35 -6.16 15.08
N PHE A 137 1.03 -5.88 16.20
CA PHE A 137 2.47 -6.03 16.27
C PHE A 137 2.89 -7.49 16.13
N GLN A 138 2.18 -8.44 16.74
CA GLN A 138 2.43 -9.87 16.57
C GLN A 138 2.24 -10.30 15.12
N LYS A 139 1.17 -9.86 14.43
CA LYS A 139 0.94 -10.19 13.02
C LYS A 139 1.97 -9.55 12.09
N ILE A 140 2.39 -8.32 12.35
CA ILE A 140 3.47 -7.66 11.62
C ILE A 140 4.77 -8.43 11.81
N THR A 141 5.12 -8.82 13.04
CA THR A 141 6.32 -9.61 13.35
C THR A 141 6.28 -11.00 12.71
N GLN A 142 5.15 -11.71 12.85
CA GLN A 142 4.93 -13.01 12.19
C GLN A 142 5.14 -12.89 10.68
N ARG A 143 4.59 -11.85 10.06
CA ARG A 143 4.76 -11.64 8.62
C ARG A 143 6.18 -11.30 8.22
N ARG A 144 6.87 -10.44 8.97
CA ARG A 144 8.30 -10.14 8.75
C ARG A 144 9.15 -11.41 8.82
N SER A 145 8.88 -12.28 9.80
CA SER A 145 9.54 -13.57 9.94
C SER A 145 9.20 -14.51 8.77
N SER A 146 7.92 -14.70 8.44
CA SER A 146 7.49 -15.61 7.37
C SER A 146 7.94 -15.21 5.96
N ARG A 147 8.18 -13.91 5.71
CA ARG A 147 8.65 -13.41 4.42
C ARG A 147 10.16 -13.50 4.26
N ARG A 148 10.88 -13.88 5.30
CA ARG A 148 12.32 -14.04 5.25
C ARG A 148 12.62 -15.43 4.72
N ILE A 149 13.22 -15.49 3.55
CA ILE A 149 13.74 -16.74 2.97
C ILE A 149 15.11 -16.95 3.62
N PHE A 150 15.22 -17.98 4.46
CA PHE A 150 16.45 -18.30 5.18
C PHE A 150 17.37 -19.23 4.41
N GLN A 151 16.79 -20.08 3.56
CA GLN A 151 17.52 -21.03 2.74
C GLN A 151 16.72 -21.38 1.49
N ILE A 152 17.42 -21.80 0.43
CA ILE A 152 16.83 -22.34 -0.79
C ILE A 152 17.62 -23.58 -1.22
N ASN A 153 16.94 -24.59 -1.74
CA ASN A 153 17.59 -25.77 -2.30
C ASN A 153 17.68 -25.60 -3.82
N ASP A 154 18.83 -25.91 -4.40
CA ASP A 154 18.98 -25.96 -5.85
C ASP A 154 18.46 -27.28 -6.44
N ASP A 155 18.52 -27.35 -7.77
CA ASP A 155 18.14 -28.51 -8.59
C ASP A 155 19.03 -29.74 -8.35
N GLN A 156 20.23 -29.54 -7.80
CA GLN A 156 21.16 -30.60 -7.40
C GLN A 156 20.97 -31.03 -5.93
N GLY A 157 19.97 -30.47 -5.23
CA GLY A 157 19.65 -30.79 -3.84
C GLY A 157 20.57 -30.13 -2.81
N SER A 158 21.41 -29.18 -3.21
CA SER A 158 22.29 -28.44 -2.29
C SER A 158 21.57 -27.25 -1.66
N THR A 159 21.77 -27.05 -0.36
CA THR A 159 21.12 -25.98 0.41
C THR A 159 22.00 -24.74 0.46
N HIS A 160 21.48 -23.63 -0.05
CA HIS A 160 22.11 -22.31 -0.02
C HIS A 160 21.52 -21.49 1.12
N THR A 161 22.37 -20.90 1.96
CA THR A 161 21.96 -20.12 3.15
C THR A 161 22.50 -18.70 3.15
N GLY A 162 23.52 -18.41 2.32
CA GLY A 162 24.06 -17.08 2.14
C GLY A 162 23.03 -16.14 1.49
N PRO A 163 22.88 -14.88 1.94
CA PRO A 163 21.94 -13.94 1.34
C PRO A 163 22.16 -13.73 -0.17
N GLU A 164 23.41 -13.63 -0.61
CA GLU A 164 23.75 -13.48 -2.04
C GLU A 164 23.53 -14.78 -2.82
N GLU A 165 23.83 -15.94 -2.23
CA GLU A 165 23.61 -17.25 -2.84
C GLU A 165 22.11 -17.49 -3.10
N VAL A 166 21.26 -17.18 -2.09
CA VAL A 166 19.81 -17.28 -2.21
C VAL A 166 19.28 -16.35 -3.31
N ILE A 167 19.80 -15.12 -3.40
CA ILE A 167 19.42 -14.18 -4.47
C ILE A 167 19.81 -14.73 -5.84
N ASN A 168 21.06 -15.18 -5.99
CA ASN A 168 21.57 -15.71 -7.25
C ASN A 168 20.78 -16.94 -7.70
N GLN A 169 20.50 -17.87 -6.79
CA GLN A 169 19.68 -19.05 -7.11
C GLN A 169 18.26 -18.67 -7.55
N PHE A 170 17.64 -17.68 -6.90
CA PHE A 170 16.31 -17.22 -7.29
C PHE A 170 16.30 -16.60 -8.69
N VAL A 171 17.34 -15.82 -9.02
CA VAL A 171 17.52 -15.21 -10.35
C VAL A 171 17.76 -16.30 -11.40
N THR A 172 18.71 -17.20 -11.18
CA THR A 172 19.03 -18.31 -12.09
C THR A 172 17.81 -19.18 -12.37
N TYR A 173 17.08 -19.59 -11.33
CA TYR A 173 15.86 -20.36 -11.48
C TYR A 173 14.81 -19.60 -12.32
N SER A 174 14.58 -18.33 -12.03
CA SER A 174 13.57 -17.52 -12.74
C SER A 174 13.95 -17.27 -14.20
N GLN A 175 15.24 -17.04 -14.47
CA GLN A 175 15.77 -16.89 -15.83
C GLN A 175 15.60 -18.19 -16.63
N ASN A 176 15.90 -19.35 -16.04
CA ASN A 176 15.69 -20.64 -16.69
C ASN A 176 14.19 -20.94 -16.90
N LEU A 177 13.35 -20.60 -15.91
CA LEU A 177 11.90 -20.80 -15.95
C LEU A 177 11.22 -19.97 -17.05
N LEU A 178 11.57 -18.68 -17.16
CA LEU A 178 10.90 -17.72 -18.03
C LEU A 178 11.63 -17.50 -19.37
N GLY A 179 12.95 -17.65 -19.40
CA GLY A 179 13.81 -17.40 -20.56
C GLY A 179 14.47 -18.63 -21.14
N GLY A 180 14.32 -19.81 -20.54
CA GLY A 180 14.85 -21.05 -21.09
C GLY A 180 14.14 -21.48 -22.37
N ASP A 181 14.83 -22.25 -23.21
CA ASP A 181 14.29 -22.94 -24.39
C ASP A 181 13.40 -24.12 -23.94
N ARG A 182 12.30 -23.80 -23.26
CA ARG A 182 11.22 -24.76 -23.06
C ARG A 182 10.67 -25.08 -24.43
N ARG A 183 10.82 -26.34 -24.85
CA ARG A 183 10.18 -26.87 -26.05
C ARG A 183 8.72 -26.43 -26.03
N ARG A 184 8.37 -25.49 -26.91
CA ARG A 184 6.97 -25.20 -27.24
C ARG A 184 6.50 -26.41 -28.02
N SER A 185 6.09 -27.46 -27.33
CA SER A 185 5.31 -28.50 -27.97
C SER A 185 4.07 -27.81 -28.53
N ILE A 186 3.92 -27.84 -29.84
CA ILE A 186 2.67 -27.42 -30.47
C ILE A 186 1.66 -28.46 -30.01
N ILE A 187 0.87 -28.10 -29.00
CA ILE A 187 -0.18 -29.00 -28.52
C ILE A 187 -1.35 -28.84 -29.48
N ASP A 188 -1.73 -29.95 -30.11
CA ASP A 188 -2.92 -29.98 -30.95
C ASP A 188 -4.16 -29.78 -30.06
N ILE A 189 -4.85 -28.65 -30.25
CA ILE A 189 -6.09 -28.32 -29.54
C ILE A 189 -7.14 -29.42 -29.69
N ARG A 190 -7.10 -30.21 -30.78
CA ARG A 190 -8.00 -31.37 -30.97
C ARG A 190 -7.85 -32.43 -29.88
N PHE A 191 -6.67 -32.57 -29.30
CA PHE A 191 -6.42 -33.49 -28.18
C PHE A 191 -7.17 -33.06 -26.90
N PHE A 192 -7.31 -31.76 -26.66
CA PHE A 192 -8.01 -31.22 -25.48
C PHE A 192 -9.51 -31.07 -25.67
N ARG A 193 -10.02 -31.02 -26.92
CA ARG A 193 -11.46 -30.86 -27.19
C ARG A 193 -12.37 -31.83 -26.41
N PRO A 194 -12.06 -33.14 -26.30
CA PRO A 194 -12.87 -34.07 -25.50
C PRO A 194 -12.87 -33.77 -23.98
N TRP A 195 -11.86 -33.04 -23.50
CA TRP A 195 -11.67 -32.69 -22.09
C TRP A 195 -12.20 -31.30 -21.74
N ALA A 196 -12.45 -30.46 -22.76
CA ALA A 196 -13.03 -29.13 -22.63
C ALA A 196 -14.55 -29.23 -22.39
N ARG A 197 -14.94 -29.55 -21.15
CA ARG A 197 -16.36 -29.71 -20.74
C ARG A 197 -17.13 -28.39 -20.67
N HIS A 198 -16.43 -27.26 -20.57
CA HIS A 198 -17.02 -25.93 -20.52
C HIS A 198 -16.50 -25.13 -21.72
N ILE A 199 -17.29 -25.14 -22.79
CA ILE A 199 -17.03 -24.35 -24.00
C ILE A 199 -17.85 -23.07 -23.88
N LEU A 200 -17.21 -21.94 -24.10
CA LEU A 200 -17.89 -20.64 -24.13
C LEU A 200 -18.93 -20.65 -25.25
N SER A 201 -20.10 -20.10 -24.95
CA SER A 201 -21.07 -19.75 -25.97
C SER A 201 -20.51 -18.67 -26.92
N ASN A 202 -21.10 -18.56 -28.11
CA ASN A 202 -20.75 -17.48 -29.04
C ASN A 202 -20.97 -16.10 -28.41
N GLU A 203 -21.98 -15.97 -27.56
CA GLU A 203 -22.31 -14.74 -26.82
C GLU A 203 -21.21 -14.39 -25.82
N GLU A 204 -20.78 -15.33 -24.99
CA GLU A 204 -19.67 -15.14 -24.04
C GLU A 204 -18.35 -14.85 -24.76
N SER A 205 -18.07 -15.55 -25.85
CA SER A 205 -16.89 -15.30 -26.67
C SER A 205 -16.89 -13.89 -27.24
N THR A 206 -18.05 -13.41 -27.69
CA THR A 206 -18.19 -12.04 -28.23
C THR A 206 -18.04 -11.01 -27.12
N ALA A 207 -18.61 -11.27 -25.94
CA ALA A 207 -18.49 -10.40 -24.78
C ALA A 207 -17.04 -10.24 -24.31
N LEU A 208 -16.24 -11.32 -24.31
CA LEU A 208 -14.81 -11.28 -23.95
C LEU A 208 -13.94 -10.49 -24.95
N LEU A 209 -14.43 -10.25 -26.16
CA LEU A 209 -13.72 -9.50 -27.21
C LEU A 209 -14.11 -8.02 -27.26
N LEU A 210 -15.06 -7.58 -26.42
CA LEU A 210 -15.44 -6.18 -26.34
C LEU A 210 -14.24 -5.33 -25.87
N PRO A 211 -14.04 -4.13 -26.43
CA PRO A 211 -13.01 -3.22 -25.96
C PRO A 211 -13.32 -2.76 -24.53
N PHE A 212 -12.29 -2.65 -23.70
CA PHE A 212 -12.44 -2.09 -22.36
C PHE A 212 -12.84 -0.62 -22.43
N THR A 213 -13.80 -0.25 -21.59
CA THR A 213 -14.21 1.13 -21.39
C THR A 213 -13.46 1.76 -20.21
N PRO A 214 -13.38 3.10 -20.12
CA PRO A 214 -12.85 3.78 -18.94
C PRO A 214 -13.58 3.40 -17.64
N ALA A 215 -14.86 3.04 -17.73
CA ALA A 215 -15.64 2.56 -16.60
C ALA A 215 -15.16 1.19 -16.11
N ASP A 216 -14.82 0.28 -17.03
CA ASP A 216 -14.28 -1.04 -16.68
C ASP A 216 -12.93 -0.91 -15.97
N VAL A 217 -12.05 -0.03 -16.47
CA VAL A 217 -10.75 0.24 -15.84
C VAL A 217 -10.94 0.83 -14.44
N LYS A 218 -11.85 1.79 -14.29
CA LYS A 218 -12.19 2.35 -12.97
C LYS A 218 -12.70 1.27 -12.03
N GLN A 219 -13.66 0.46 -12.47
CA GLN A 219 -14.24 -0.60 -11.66
C GLN A 219 -13.16 -1.58 -11.18
N ALA A 220 -12.33 -2.06 -12.11
CA ALA A 220 -11.22 -2.97 -11.79
C ALA A 220 -10.26 -2.37 -10.75
N VAL A 221 -9.88 -1.09 -10.86
CA VAL A 221 -9.02 -0.42 -9.88
C VAL A 221 -9.74 -0.28 -8.52
N PHE A 222 -11.04 0.01 -8.52
CA PHE A 222 -11.85 0.19 -7.32
C PHE A 222 -12.19 -1.13 -6.61
N ASP A 223 -12.15 -2.26 -7.30
CA ASP A 223 -12.32 -3.60 -6.70
C ASP A 223 -11.08 -4.05 -5.91
N ILE A 224 -9.90 -3.52 -6.22
CA ILE A 224 -8.66 -3.84 -5.49
C ILE A 224 -8.68 -3.17 -4.12
N ALA A 225 -8.67 -3.93 -3.03
CA ALA A 225 -8.59 -3.35 -1.68
C ALA A 225 -7.38 -2.40 -1.50
N GLU A 226 -7.59 -1.27 -0.83
CA GLU A 226 -6.61 -0.17 -0.72
C GLU A 226 -5.32 -0.56 0.00
N ASP A 227 -5.40 -1.57 0.87
CA ASP A 227 -4.30 -2.05 1.67
C ASP A 227 -3.47 -3.12 0.95
N LYS A 228 -3.72 -3.46 -0.32
CA LYS A 228 -2.93 -4.45 -1.08
C LYS A 228 -1.48 -4.03 -1.31
N ALA A 229 -0.65 -4.98 -1.75
CA ALA A 229 0.77 -4.72 -1.96
C ALA A 229 0.96 -3.67 -3.08
N PRO A 230 1.86 -2.70 -2.91
CA PRO A 230 2.17 -1.76 -3.98
C PRO A 230 2.90 -2.46 -5.13
N GLY A 231 2.82 -1.85 -6.32
CA GLY A 231 3.64 -2.24 -7.46
C GLY A 231 5.13 -1.90 -7.26
N PRO A 232 5.97 -2.18 -8.26
CA PRO A 232 7.39 -1.81 -8.25
C PRO A 232 7.61 -0.28 -8.22
N ASP A 233 6.58 0.49 -8.59
CA ASP A 233 6.55 1.94 -8.48
C ASP A 233 6.42 2.43 -7.02
N GLY A 234 5.96 1.58 -6.11
CA GLY A 234 5.73 1.88 -4.71
C GLY A 234 4.34 2.43 -4.38
N TYR A 235 3.41 2.49 -5.35
CA TYR A 235 2.05 2.97 -5.14
C TYR A 235 1.07 1.79 -4.99
N SER A 236 0.15 1.90 -4.04
CA SER A 236 -0.95 0.95 -3.83
C SER A 236 -2.19 1.39 -4.61
N SER A 237 -3.19 0.50 -4.75
CA SER A 237 -4.52 0.89 -5.25
C SER A 237 -5.13 2.04 -4.42
N GLY A 238 -4.82 2.13 -3.12
CA GLY A 238 -5.25 3.23 -2.26
C GLY A 238 -4.82 4.61 -2.76
N PHE A 239 -3.62 4.73 -3.34
CA PHE A 239 -3.19 5.97 -4.00
C PHE A 239 -4.07 6.29 -5.21
N PHE A 240 -4.23 5.33 -6.13
CA PHE A 240 -4.99 5.55 -7.37
C PHE A 240 -6.46 5.86 -7.12
N LYS A 241 -7.09 5.21 -6.13
CA LYS A 241 -8.48 5.54 -5.75
C LYS A 241 -8.59 6.95 -5.18
N ALA A 242 -7.68 7.34 -4.30
CA ALA A 242 -7.70 8.68 -3.70
C ALA A 242 -7.39 9.78 -4.74
N ALA A 243 -6.46 9.51 -5.66
CA ALA A 243 -6.03 10.44 -6.69
C ALA A 243 -6.86 10.37 -7.99
N TRP A 244 -7.86 9.47 -8.07
CA TRP A 244 -8.62 9.17 -9.29
C TRP A 244 -9.17 10.42 -10.00
N PRO A 245 -9.68 11.46 -9.31
CA PRO A 245 -10.17 12.68 -9.97
C PRO A 245 -9.12 13.43 -10.79
N ILE A 246 -7.83 13.17 -10.55
CA ILE A 246 -6.71 13.81 -11.26
C ILE A 246 -6.07 12.82 -12.23
N VAL A 247 -5.76 11.61 -11.74
CA VAL A 247 -4.96 10.65 -12.52
C VAL A 247 -5.80 9.84 -13.50
N GLY A 248 -7.11 9.69 -13.23
CA GLY A 248 -8.01 8.77 -13.92
C GLY A 248 -7.96 8.90 -15.43
N GLN A 249 -8.04 10.13 -15.95
CA GLN A 249 -8.09 10.38 -17.39
C GLN A 249 -6.83 9.91 -18.15
N GLU A 250 -5.66 9.88 -17.52
CA GLU A 250 -4.41 9.44 -18.16
C GLU A 250 -4.12 7.95 -17.95
N VAL A 251 -4.86 7.28 -17.06
CA VAL A 251 -4.69 5.85 -16.76
C VAL A 251 -5.84 4.97 -17.27
N THR A 252 -6.87 5.57 -17.85
CA THR A 252 -7.98 4.91 -18.56
C THR A 252 -7.90 5.21 -20.04
#